data_AF-A0AAN2CD84-F1
#
_entry.id   AF-A0AAN2CD84-F1
#
_cell.length_a   1.000
_cell.length_b   1.000
_cell.length_c   1.000
_cell.angle_alpha   90.00
_cell.angle_beta   90.00
_cell.angle_gamma   90.00
#
_symmetry.space_group_name_H-M   'P 1'
#
loop_
_entity.id
_entity.type
_entity.pdbx_description
1 polymer ?
#
loop_
_entity_poly.entity_id
_entity_poly.type
_entity_poly.pdbx_seq_one_letter_code
_entity_poly.pdbx_strand_id
1 'polypeptide(L)'
;MKSSGQLLSLAGIILAVYSLFFMDVSVEVGDGTRVNNIGLMAQQQNYLLVAVVLFLAGIFISFSGRKKSLQEVDFTKIESLSSDDFVSLKDGEPCLNILAVDNLAMMFLKKHGSSSVNDILFMNMPLIDRLEQGLPESLRKDFKSTLKRRLKDNC
;
A
#
# COMPACT_ATOMS: atom_id res chain seq x y z
N MET A 1 -3.20 4.34 8.39
CA MET A 1 -2.21 5.21 7.72
C MET A 1 -2.77 5.85 6.45
N LYS A 2 -3.38 5.11 5.52
CA LYS A 2 -4.00 5.73 4.32
C LYS A 2 -5.18 6.66 4.67
N SER A 3 -6.12 6.20 5.49
CA SER A 3 -7.27 7.02 5.94
C SER A 3 -6.85 8.26 6.75
N SER A 4 -5.80 8.15 7.58
CA SER A 4 -5.26 9.30 8.33
C SER A 4 -4.58 10.32 7.43
N GLY A 5 -3.88 9.89 6.38
CA GLY A 5 -3.31 10.79 5.38
C GLY A 5 -4.39 11.53 4.57
N GLN A 6 -5.46 10.83 4.18
CA GLN A 6 -6.59 11.42 3.47
C GLN A 6 -7.32 12.49 4.30
N LEU A 7 -7.54 12.21 5.59
CA LEU A 7 -8.12 13.19 6.53
C LEU A 7 -7.25 14.45 6.66
N LEU A 8 -5.93 14.26 6.75
CA LEU A 8 -4.98 15.38 6.84
C LEU A 8 -4.99 16.23 5.55
N SER A 9 -5.03 15.58 4.38
CA SER A 9 -5.15 16.29 3.11
C SER A 9 -6.47 17.05 2.99
N LEU A 10 -7.58 16.45 3.44
CA LEU A 10 -8.89 17.11 3.45
C LEU A 10 -8.89 18.34 4.36
N ALA A 11 -8.26 18.26 5.54
CA ALA A 11 -8.12 19.40 6.44
C ALA A 11 -7.35 20.56 5.77
N GLY A 12 -6.28 20.26 5.03
CA GLY A 12 -5.55 21.25 4.23
C GLY A 12 -6.44 21.94 3.18
N ILE A 13 -7.25 21.17 2.44
CA ILE A 13 -8.19 21.73 1.44
C ILE A 13 -9.21 22.66 2.11
N ILE A 14 -9.81 22.24 3.23
CA ILE A 14 -10.79 23.05 3.96
C ILE A 14 -10.17 24.38 4.41
N LEU A 15 -8.95 24.34 4.95
CA LEU A 15 -8.24 25.55 5.38
C LEU A 15 -7.93 26.48 4.19
N ALA A 16 -7.54 25.94 3.04
CA ALA A 16 -7.30 26.74 1.83
C ALA A 16 -8.59 27.42 1.34
N VAL A 17 -9.70 26.69 1.29
CA VAL A 17 -11.02 27.24 0.91
C VAL A 17 -11.44 28.33 1.88
N TYR A 18 -11.29 28.10 3.19
CA TYR A 18 -11.55 29.12 4.20
C TYR A 18 -10.73 30.39 3.94
N SER A 19 -9.42 30.23 3.76
CA SER A 19 -8.51 31.35 3.58
C SER A 19 -8.78 32.15 2.30
N LEU A 20 -9.19 31.51 1.20
CA LEU A 20 -9.42 32.19 -0.08
C LEU A 20 -10.78 32.87 -0.15
N PHE A 21 -11.82 32.23 0.38
CA PHE A 21 -13.20 32.69 0.17
C PHE A 21 -13.80 33.42 1.37
N PHE A 22 -13.24 33.24 2.58
CA PHE A 22 -13.86 33.74 3.81
C PHE A 22 -12.99 34.71 4.61
N MET A 23 -11.70 34.88 4.27
CA MET A 23 -10.86 35.91 4.87
C MET A 23 -10.98 37.24 4.11
N ASP A 24 -11.56 38.24 4.78
CA ASP A 24 -11.53 39.62 4.31
C ASP A 24 -10.17 40.25 4.66
N VAL A 25 -9.40 40.64 3.64
CA VAL A 25 -8.09 41.27 3.80
C VAL A 25 -8.15 42.79 3.67
N SER A 26 -9.35 43.36 3.51
CA SER A 26 -9.54 44.78 3.34
C SER A 26 -10.06 45.44 4.61
N VAL A 27 -9.70 46.70 4.81
CA VAL A 27 -10.14 47.53 5.94
C VAL A 27 -10.67 48.83 5.39
N GLU A 28 -11.74 49.34 6.00
CA GLU A 28 -12.33 50.63 5.65
C GLU A 28 -11.41 51.77 6.12
N VAL A 29 -11.15 52.71 5.22
CA VAL A 29 -10.50 53.97 5.52
C VAL A 29 -11.58 55.05 5.60
N GLY A 30 -11.38 56.04 6.49
CA GLY A 30 -12.42 57.00 6.90
C GLY A 30 -13.03 57.89 5.80
N ASP A 31 -12.65 57.69 4.54
CA ASP A 31 -13.23 58.29 3.34
C ASP A 31 -14.27 57.38 2.64
N GLY A 32 -14.64 56.25 3.26
CA GLY A 32 -15.61 55.28 2.73
C GLY A 32 -15.00 54.34 1.68
N THR A 33 -13.70 54.43 1.42
CA THR A 33 -13.00 53.47 0.56
C THR A 33 -12.45 52.31 1.40
N ARG A 34 -12.09 51.21 0.74
CA ARG A 34 -11.48 50.05 1.39
C ARG A 34 -10.11 49.82 0.78
N VAL A 35 -9.13 49.60 1.65
CA VAL A 35 -7.75 49.31 1.25
C VAL A 35 -7.36 47.93 1.75
N ASN A 36 -6.49 47.26 1.00
CA ASN A 36 -5.96 45.97 1.43
C ASN A 36 -4.97 46.17 2.57
N ASN A 37 -5.22 45.48 3.68
CA ASN A 37 -4.35 45.50 4.83
C ASN A 37 -3.23 44.48 4.63
N ILE A 38 -1.99 44.96 4.61
CA ILE A 38 -0.79 44.13 4.41
C ILE A 38 -0.68 43.04 5.49
N GLY A 39 -1.05 43.34 6.74
CA GLY A 39 -1.05 42.37 7.82
C GLY A 39 -2.08 41.26 7.63
N LEU A 40 -3.31 41.61 7.23
CA LEU A 40 -4.35 40.62 6.92
C LEU A 40 -4.00 39.79 5.68
N MET A 41 -3.39 40.41 4.67
CA MET A 41 -2.86 39.69 3.51
C MET A 41 -1.75 38.71 3.89
N ALA A 42 -0.80 39.13 4.74
CA ALA A 42 0.25 38.25 5.24
C ALA A 42 -0.33 37.09 6.07
N GLN A 43 -1.36 37.35 6.88
CA GLN A 43 -2.06 36.30 7.61
C GLN A 43 -2.77 35.31 6.68
N GLN A 44 -3.46 35.79 5.65
CA GLN A 44 -4.10 34.95 4.63
C GLN A 44 -3.06 34.06 3.92
N GLN A 45 -1.90 34.64 3.58
CA GLN A 45 -0.79 33.89 2.98
C GLN A 45 -0.23 32.81 3.94
N ASN A 46 -0.11 33.11 5.23
CA ASN A 46 0.34 32.13 6.22
C ASN A 46 -0.64 30.95 6.33
N TYR A 47 -1.95 31.20 6.35
CA TYR A 47 -2.96 30.14 6.35
C TYR A 47 -2.88 29.28 5.08
N LEU A 48 -2.69 29.91 3.91
CA LEU A 48 -2.48 29.20 2.66
C LEU A 48 -1.22 28.33 2.67
N LEU A 49 -0.11 28.83 3.23
CA LEU A 49 1.13 28.06 3.36
C LEU A 49 0.92 26.82 4.24
N VAL A 50 0.29 26.99 5.40
CA VAL A 50 -0.06 25.88 6.30
C VAL A 50 -0.97 24.88 5.59
N ALA A 51 -1.98 25.36 4.85
CA ALA A 51 -2.90 24.51 4.10
C ALA A 51 -2.17 23.64 3.06
N VAL A 52 -1.21 24.20 2.32
CA VAL A 52 -0.39 23.47 1.35
C VAL A 52 0.48 22.42 2.04
N VAL A 53 1.13 22.77 3.16
CA VAL A 53 1.95 21.82 3.92
C VAL A 53 1.12 20.64 4.43
N LEU A 54 -0.06 20.90 5.01
CA LEU A 54 -0.97 19.85 5.47
C LEU A 54 -1.45 18.96 4.32
N PHE A 55 -1.80 19.56 3.18
CA PHE A 55 -2.23 18.84 1.99
C PHE A 55 -1.15 17.88 1.49
N LEU A 56 0.07 18.38 1.30
CA LEU A 56 1.21 17.59 0.83
C LEU A 56 1.59 16.50 1.84
N ALA A 57 1.66 16.82 3.14
CA ALA A 57 1.94 15.84 4.18
C ALA A 57 0.93 14.69 4.18
N GLY A 58 -0.37 15.01 4.03
CA GLY A 58 -1.42 14.01 3.92
C GLY A 58 -1.29 13.12 2.68
N ILE A 59 -0.86 13.69 1.55
CA ILE A 59 -0.54 12.93 0.33
C ILE A 59 0.63 11.97 0.62
N PHE A 60 1.75 12.47 1.12
CA PHE A 60 2.93 11.63 1.42
C PHE A 60 2.59 10.46 2.35
N ILE A 61 1.81 10.71 3.40
CA ILE A 61 1.36 9.65 4.34
C ILE A 61 0.43 8.65 3.66
N SER A 62 -0.46 9.13 2.77
CA SER A 62 -1.38 8.28 2.01
C SER A 62 -0.66 7.37 1.01
N PHE A 63 0.41 7.87 0.40
CA PHE A 63 1.25 7.12 -0.55
C PHE A 63 2.30 6.25 0.13
N SER A 64 2.68 6.54 1.38
CA SER A 64 3.55 5.71 2.22
C SER A 64 2.81 4.47 2.76
N GLY A 65 2.11 3.75 1.88
CA GLY A 65 1.60 2.42 2.12
C GLY A 65 2.78 1.45 2.16
N ARG A 66 3.03 0.89 3.34
CA ARG A 66 4.04 -0.14 3.63
C ARG A 66 4.34 -1.01 2.40
N LYS A 67 5.55 -0.90 1.84
CA LYS A 67 6.20 -2.12 1.33
C LYS A 67 6.15 -3.07 2.51
N LYS A 68 5.38 -4.16 2.42
CA LYS A 68 5.49 -5.23 3.42
C LYS A 68 6.99 -5.47 3.56
N SER A 69 7.52 -5.41 4.78
CA SER A 69 8.86 -5.91 5.04
C SER A 69 8.78 -7.39 4.69
N LEU A 70 9.13 -7.71 3.45
CA LEU A 70 9.39 -9.05 3.03
C LEU A 70 10.49 -9.51 3.96
N GLN A 71 10.22 -10.57 4.74
CA GLN A 71 11.31 -11.29 5.37
C GLN A 71 12.38 -11.50 4.31
N GLU A 72 13.63 -11.29 4.67
CA GLU A 72 14.76 -11.59 3.79
C GLU A 72 14.70 -13.10 3.52
N VAL A 73 14.09 -13.47 2.40
CA VAL A 73 13.87 -14.85 2.05
C VAL A 73 15.21 -15.39 1.56
N ASP A 74 15.80 -16.31 2.32
CA ASP A 74 17.01 -17.01 1.92
C ASP A 74 16.70 -17.92 0.71
N PHE A 75 17.24 -17.53 -0.45
CA PHE A 75 16.97 -18.14 -1.76
C PHE A 75 17.57 -19.54 -1.90
N THR A 76 18.48 -19.94 -1.01
CA THR A 76 19.05 -21.28 -1.01
C THR A 76 18.04 -22.36 -0.61
N LYS A 77 16.86 -21.98 -0.10
CA LYS A 77 15.82 -22.92 0.36
C LYS A 77 14.71 -23.26 -0.64
N ILE A 78 14.68 -22.71 -1.87
CA ILE A 78 13.57 -23.04 -2.81
C ILE A 78 13.47 -24.56 -3.02
N GLU A 79 14.61 -25.24 -3.08
CA GLU A 79 14.70 -26.69 -3.30
C GLU A 79 14.44 -27.52 -2.04
N SER A 80 14.52 -26.90 -0.84
CA SER A 80 14.28 -27.56 0.45
C SER A 80 12.86 -27.35 0.99
N LEU A 81 12.01 -26.63 0.27
CA LEU A 81 10.62 -26.42 0.66
C LEU A 81 9.86 -27.75 0.65
N SER A 82 9.11 -27.99 1.72
CA SER A 82 8.24 -29.16 1.85
C SER A 82 6.77 -28.75 1.88
N SER A 83 5.87 -29.66 1.53
CA SER A 83 4.43 -29.38 1.46
C SER A 83 3.85 -28.98 2.83
N ASP A 84 4.40 -29.53 3.91
CA ASP A 84 4.07 -29.24 5.30
C ASP A 84 4.34 -27.79 5.70
N ASP A 85 5.30 -27.10 5.06
CA ASP A 85 5.56 -25.66 5.31
C ASP A 85 4.34 -24.78 4.94
N PHE A 86 3.47 -25.29 4.08
CA PHE A 86 2.28 -24.60 3.58
C PHE A 86 1.00 -25.00 4.32
N VAL A 87 1.08 -25.86 5.33
CA VAL A 87 -0.07 -26.28 6.14
C VAL A 87 -0.01 -25.59 7.50
N SER A 88 -1.13 -25.01 7.91
CA SER A 88 -1.34 -24.45 9.25
C SER A 88 -2.61 -25.05 9.83
N LEU A 89 -2.66 -25.28 11.13
CA LEU A 89 -3.89 -25.70 11.80
C LEU A 89 -4.67 -24.47 12.26
N LYS A 90 -5.94 -24.37 11.90
CA LYS A 90 -6.90 -23.41 12.46
C LYS A 90 -8.12 -24.17 12.92
N ASP A 91 -8.46 -24.04 14.19
CA ASP A 91 -9.64 -24.69 14.79
C ASP A 91 -9.66 -26.22 14.59
N GLY A 92 -8.48 -26.84 14.54
CA GLY A 92 -8.31 -28.29 14.31
C GLY A 92 -8.32 -28.74 12.85
N GLU A 93 -8.67 -27.85 11.92
CA GLU A 93 -8.70 -28.14 10.49
C GLU A 93 -7.41 -27.67 9.79
N PRO A 94 -6.86 -28.47 8.86
CA PRO A 94 -5.71 -28.05 8.05
C PRO A 94 -6.14 -26.94 7.09
N CYS A 95 -5.51 -25.78 7.23
CA CYS A 95 -5.70 -24.62 6.38
C CYS A 95 -4.38 -24.21 5.71
N LEU A 96 -4.48 -23.54 4.58
CA LEU A 96 -3.29 -23.10 3.85
C LEU A 96 -2.58 -21.95 4.59
N ASN A 97 -1.28 -22.09 4.82
CA ASN A 97 -0.44 -21.02 5.34
C ASN A 97 -0.20 -19.96 4.25
N ILE A 98 -1.08 -18.96 4.25
CA ILE A 98 -1.09 -17.88 3.25
C ILE A 98 0.25 -17.12 3.22
N LEU A 99 0.95 -17.00 4.35
CA LEU A 99 2.22 -16.29 4.43
C LEU A 99 3.35 -17.08 3.76
N ALA A 100 3.38 -18.41 3.93
CA ALA A 100 4.32 -19.27 3.22
C ALA A 100 4.11 -19.20 1.70
N VAL A 101 2.86 -19.16 1.24
CA VAL A 101 2.52 -19.00 -0.18
C VAL A 101 2.92 -17.61 -0.72
N ASP A 102 2.76 -16.54 0.06
CA ASP A 102 3.20 -15.18 -0.30
C ASP A 102 4.73 -15.13 -0.45
N ASN A 103 5.46 -15.78 0.48
CA ASN A 103 6.92 -15.88 0.42
C ASN A 103 7.39 -16.65 -0.82
N LEU A 104 6.74 -17.78 -1.16
CA LEU A 104 7.04 -18.54 -2.38
C LEU A 104 6.81 -17.70 -3.64
N ALA A 105 5.69 -16.97 -3.71
CA ALA A 105 5.39 -16.07 -4.82
C ALA A 105 6.47 -15.00 -5.00
N MET A 106 6.94 -14.42 -3.89
CA MET A 106 8.00 -13.42 -3.88
C MET A 106 9.36 -13.99 -4.31
N MET A 107 9.69 -15.23 -3.92
CA MET A 107 10.89 -15.92 -4.41
C MET A 107 10.85 -16.10 -5.93
N PHE A 108 9.71 -16.52 -6.47
CA PHE A 108 9.52 -16.70 -7.90
C PHE A 108 9.62 -15.38 -8.68
N LEU A 109 8.95 -14.32 -8.20
CA LEU A 109 9.05 -12.99 -8.79
C LEU A 109 10.48 -12.46 -8.77
N LYS A 110 11.22 -12.64 -7.67
CA LYS A 110 12.61 -12.17 -7.62
C LYS A 110 13.53 -12.97 -8.56
N LYS A 111 13.32 -14.29 -8.67
CA LYS A 111 14.10 -15.17 -9.54
C LYS A 111 13.85 -14.91 -11.03
N HIS A 112 12.63 -14.51 -11.40
CA HIS A 112 12.17 -14.38 -12.77
C HIS A 112 11.56 -12.99 -13.08
N GLY A 113 12.08 -11.92 -12.47
CA GLY A 113 11.39 -10.63 -12.33
C GLY A 113 10.96 -9.87 -13.59
N SER A 114 11.36 -10.32 -14.78
CA SER A 114 10.89 -9.78 -16.07
C SER A 114 9.86 -10.65 -16.78
N SER A 115 9.55 -11.83 -16.24
CA SER A 115 8.65 -12.82 -16.85
C SER A 115 7.20 -12.62 -16.41
N SER A 116 6.25 -12.99 -17.28
CA SER A 116 4.83 -12.91 -16.91
C SER A 116 4.47 -13.93 -15.83
N VAL A 117 3.38 -13.69 -15.08
CA VAL A 117 2.89 -14.64 -14.06
C VAL A 117 2.72 -16.06 -14.61
N ASN A 118 2.25 -16.19 -15.85
CA ASN A 118 2.06 -17.50 -16.48
C ASN A 118 3.40 -18.18 -16.80
N ASP A 119 4.39 -17.41 -17.28
CA ASP A 119 5.73 -17.94 -17.58
C ASP A 119 6.43 -18.39 -16.29
N ILE A 120 6.31 -17.61 -15.22
CA ILE A 120 6.85 -17.93 -13.91
C ILE A 120 6.27 -19.24 -13.38
N LEU A 121 4.94 -19.42 -13.48
CA LEU A 121 4.27 -20.65 -13.09
C LEU A 121 4.73 -21.84 -13.94
N PHE A 122 4.88 -21.66 -15.25
CA PHE A 122 5.33 -22.70 -16.16
C PHE A 122 6.78 -23.13 -15.86
N MET A 123 7.69 -22.17 -15.66
CA MET A 123 9.10 -22.44 -15.35
C MET A 123 9.30 -23.18 -14.02
N ASN A 124 8.39 -23.01 -13.06
CA ASN A 124 8.46 -23.64 -11.74
C ASN A 124 7.46 -24.80 -11.57
N MET A 125 6.83 -25.25 -12.66
CA MET A 125 5.76 -26.26 -12.62
C MET A 125 6.15 -27.57 -11.93
N PRO A 126 7.35 -28.16 -12.15
CA PRO A 126 7.74 -29.39 -11.44
C PRO A 126 7.80 -29.24 -9.92
N LEU A 127 8.25 -28.07 -9.44
CA LEU A 127 8.28 -27.77 -8.01
C LEU A 127 6.87 -27.54 -7.46
N ILE A 128 6.05 -26.79 -8.17
CA ILE A 128 4.66 -26.51 -7.78
C ILE A 128 3.87 -27.82 -7.68
N ASP A 129 4.00 -28.70 -8.67
CA ASP A 129 3.28 -29.99 -8.70
C ASP A 129 3.76 -30.92 -7.56
N ARG A 130 5.06 -30.95 -7.27
CA ARG A 130 5.61 -31.70 -6.11
C ARG A 130 5.03 -31.18 -4.80
N LEU A 131 5.01 -29.86 -4.60
CA LEU A 131 4.47 -29.23 -3.40
C LEU A 131 2.96 -29.48 -3.27
N GLU A 132 2.22 -29.38 -4.37
CA GLU A 132 0.78 -29.65 -4.42
C GLU A 132 0.45 -31.11 -4.07
N GLN A 133 1.21 -32.08 -4.59
CA GLN A 133 0.97 -33.50 -4.32
C GLN A 133 1.14 -33.86 -2.84
N GLY A 134 2.08 -33.24 -2.14
CA GLY A 134 2.28 -33.47 -0.70
C GLY A 134 1.29 -32.74 0.21
N LEU A 135 0.41 -31.88 -0.34
CA LEU A 135 -0.64 -31.22 0.44
C LEU A 135 -1.87 -32.13 0.66
N PRO A 136 -2.61 -31.93 1.78
CA PRO A 136 -3.93 -32.50 1.97
C PRO A 136 -4.86 -32.19 0.80
N GLU A 137 -5.70 -33.14 0.39
CA GLU A 137 -6.55 -33.00 -0.80
C GLU A 137 -7.45 -31.76 -0.77
N SER A 138 -7.93 -31.39 0.42
CA SER A 138 -8.74 -30.19 0.65
C SER A 138 -8.00 -28.90 0.27
N LEU A 139 -6.67 -28.86 0.37
CA LEU A 139 -5.85 -27.65 0.18
C LEU A 139 -5.21 -27.55 -1.20
N ARG A 140 -5.15 -28.64 -1.99
CA ARG A 140 -4.46 -28.67 -3.29
C ARG A 140 -4.98 -27.62 -4.27
N LYS A 141 -6.32 -27.54 -4.42
CA LYS A 141 -6.98 -26.57 -5.29
C LYS A 141 -6.74 -25.12 -4.84
N ASP A 142 -6.73 -24.91 -3.53
CA ASP A 142 -6.57 -23.60 -2.92
C ASP A 142 -5.12 -23.10 -2.99
N PHE A 143 -4.14 -24.01 -2.96
CA PHE A 143 -2.73 -23.70 -3.08
C PHE A 143 -2.40 -23.01 -4.41
N LYS A 144 -2.72 -23.66 -5.53
CA LYS A 144 -2.39 -23.14 -6.88
C LYS A 144 -3.12 -21.84 -7.19
N SER A 145 -4.40 -21.75 -6.81
CA SER A 145 -5.21 -20.54 -6.99
C SER A 145 -4.70 -19.39 -6.12
N THR A 146 -4.31 -19.66 -4.87
CA THR A 146 -3.72 -18.65 -3.98
C THR A 146 -2.36 -18.20 -4.46
N LEU A 147 -1.50 -19.12 -4.90
CA LEU A 147 -0.17 -18.80 -5.44
C LEU A 147 -0.27 -17.89 -6.68
N LYS A 148 -1.14 -18.23 -7.64
CA LYS A 148 -1.38 -17.40 -8.83
C LYS A 148 -1.90 -16.01 -8.45
N ARG A 149 -2.82 -15.93 -7.48
CA ARG A 149 -3.33 -14.65 -6.97
C ARG A 149 -2.20 -13.82 -6.34
N ARG A 150 -1.37 -14.43 -5.49
CA ARG A 150 -0.23 -13.75 -4.85
C ARG A 150 0.81 -13.27 -5.85
N LEU A 151 1.11 -14.04 -6.90
CA LEU A 151 2.00 -13.59 -7.97
C LEU A 151 1.44 -12.35 -8.68
N LYS A 152 0.13 -12.30 -8.93
CA LYS A 152 -0.53 -11.13 -9.55
C LYS A 152 -0.57 -9.91 -8.63
N ASP A 153 -0.79 -10.11 -7.33
CA ASP A 153 -0.88 -9.03 -6.35
C ASP A 153 0.48 -8.35 -6.08
N ASN A 154 1.59 -9.07 -6.31
CA ASN A 154 2.96 -8.64 -6.01
C ASN A 154 3.78 -8.24 -7.26
N CYS A 155 3.23 -8.41 -8.48
CA CYS A 155 3.84 -7.96 -9.74
C CYS A 155 3.53 -6.48 -9.99
#